data_AF-A0A8J4SUE7-F1
#
_entry.id   AF-A0A8J4SUE7-F1
#
_cell.length_a   1.000
_cell.length_b   1.000
_cell.length_c   1.000
_cell.angle_alpha   90.00
_cell.angle_beta   90.00
_cell.angle_gamma   90.00
#
_symmetry.space_group_name_H-M   'P 1'
#
loop_
_entity.id
_entity.type
_entity.pdbx_description
1 polymer ?
#
loop_
_entity_poly.entity_id
_entity_poly.type
_entity_poly.pdbx_seq_one_letter_code
_entity_poly.pdbx_strand_id
1 'polypeptide(L)'
;MDLSFLPYVSVTKEFRGIHFAVQSFLKDFHCLHLELRDKSTEEEWHAQLSSDYIEELTRKTGSFKRFQIFVCMLQNALTQVGHVHLHLCF
;
A
#
# COMPACT_ATOMS: atom_id res chain seq x y z
N MET A 1 5.93 23.28 1.34
CA MET A 1 6.45 21.90 1.28
C MET A 1 5.88 21.29 0.03
N ASP A 2 6.75 20.89 -0.89
CA ASP A 2 6.36 20.31 -2.17
C ASP A 2 5.96 18.83 -1.98
N LEU A 3 4.74 18.48 -2.39
CA LEU A 3 4.17 17.13 -2.28
C LEU A 3 4.71 16.18 -3.36
N SER A 4 5.52 16.67 -4.30
CA SER A 4 6.06 15.93 -5.45
C SER A 4 6.98 14.75 -5.11
N PHE A 5 7.45 14.64 -3.86
CA PHE A 5 8.34 13.57 -3.40
C PHE A 5 7.66 12.49 -2.57
N LEU A 6 6.33 12.57 -2.41
CA LEU A 6 5.61 11.56 -1.65
C LEU A 6 5.60 10.22 -2.41
N PRO A 7 5.85 9.08 -1.72
CA PRO A 7 5.95 7.78 -2.38
C PRO A 7 4.68 7.44 -3.17
N TYR A 8 4.84 7.16 -4.47
CA TYR A 8 3.79 6.76 -5.38
C TYR A 8 4.18 5.45 -6.06
N VAL A 9 3.29 4.47 -6.05
CA VAL A 9 3.42 3.17 -6.73
C VAL A 9 2.19 2.97 -7.61
N SER A 10 2.42 2.58 -8.86
CA SER A 10 1.37 2.14 -9.79
C SER A 10 1.84 0.88 -10.52
N VAL A 11 1.13 -0.22 -10.30
CA VAL A 11 1.50 -1.55 -10.79
C VAL A 11 0.28 -2.33 -11.23
N THR A 12 0.48 -3.38 -12.04
CA THR A 12 -0.54 -4.41 -12.25
C THR A 12 -0.18 -5.65 -11.42
N LYS A 13 -1.14 -6.18 -10.66
CA LYS A 13 -0.98 -7.39 -9.87
C LYS A 13 -2.06 -8.42 -10.18
N GLU A 14 -1.68 -9.68 -10.14
CA GLU A 14 -2.62 -10.78 -10.23
C GLU A 14 -2.98 -11.25 -8.81
N PHE A 15 -4.28 -11.26 -8.50
CA PHE A 15 -4.81 -11.86 -7.29
C PHE A 15 -5.81 -12.96 -7.70
N ARG A 16 -5.44 -14.22 -7.45
CA ARG A 16 -6.28 -15.41 -7.76
C ARG A 16 -6.72 -15.47 -9.24
N GLY A 17 -5.80 -15.19 -10.18
CA GLY A 17 -6.09 -15.20 -11.61
C GLY A 17 -6.76 -13.94 -12.16
N ILE A 18 -7.07 -12.96 -11.31
CA ILE A 18 -7.67 -11.68 -11.73
C ILE A 18 -6.60 -10.59 -11.72
N HIS A 19 -6.50 -9.82 -12.80
CA HIS A 19 -5.55 -8.72 -12.91
C HIS A 19 -6.16 -7.40 -12.43
N PHE A 20 -5.51 -6.79 -11.45
CA PHE A 20 -5.86 -5.49 -10.91
C PHE A 20 -4.82 -4.45 -11.28
N ALA A 21 -5.26 -3.26 -11.69
CA ALA A 21 -4.44 -2.06 -11.60
C ALA A 21 -4.45 -1.60 -10.15
N VAL A 22 -3.28 -1.43 -9.53
CA VAL A 22 -3.13 -1.02 -8.14
C VAL A 22 -2.33 0.26 -8.07
N GLN A 23 -2.86 1.26 -7.39
CA GLN A 23 -2.17 2.51 -7.09
C GLN A 23 -2.08 2.68 -5.58
N SER A 24 -0.89 3.08 -5.11
CA SER A 24 -0.62 3.36 -3.71
C SER A 24 0.16 4.65 -3.61
N PHE A 25 -0.38 5.64 -2.91
CA PHE A 25 0.26 6.95 -2.81
C PHE A 25 -0.07 7.65 -1.50
N LEU A 26 0.79 8.58 -1.11
CA LEU A 26 0.56 9.46 0.01
C LEU A 26 0.09 10.83 -0.50
N LYS A 27 -1.04 11.34 0.02
CA LYS A 27 -1.48 12.72 -0.24
C LYS A 27 -0.78 13.71 0.70
N ASP A 28 -0.44 13.23 1.89
CA ASP A 28 0.35 13.88 2.93
C ASP A 28 1.12 12.82 3.72
N PHE A 29 1.90 13.22 4.73
CA PHE A 29 2.73 12.29 5.52
C PHE A 29 1.94 11.35 6.48
N HIS A 30 0.62 11.50 6.56
CA HIS A 30 -0.25 10.85 7.54
C HIS A 30 -1.43 10.10 6.91
N CYS A 31 -1.58 10.11 5.58
CA CYS A 31 -2.69 9.45 4.90
C CYS A 31 -2.22 8.66 3.68
N LEU A 32 -2.41 7.34 3.75
CA LEU A 32 -2.18 6.40 2.65
C LEU A 32 -3.46 6.23 1.83
N HIS A 33 -3.35 6.50 0.53
CA HIS A 33 -4.38 6.18 -0.45
C HIS A 33 -4.03 4.86 -1.15
N LEU A 34 -5.03 3.99 -1.28
CA LEU A 34 -4.97 2.76 -2.05
C LEU A 34 -6.16 2.70 -3.00
N GLU A 35 -5.86 2.50 -4.28
CA GLU A 35 -6.86 2.37 -5.33
C GLU A 35 -6.60 1.06 -6.07
N LEU A 36 -7.64 0.25 -6.22
CA LEU A 36 -7.61 -1.00 -6.96
C LEU A 36 -8.70 -0.95 -8.02
N ARG A 37 -8.36 -1.34 -9.25
CA ARG A 37 -9.32 -1.52 -10.33
C ARG A 37 -9.19 -2.91 -10.92
N ASP A 38 -10.26 -3.68 -10.93
CA ASP A 38 -10.36 -4.93 -11.68
C ASP A 38 -10.37 -4.60 -13.18
N LYS A 39 -9.41 -5.13 -13.94
CA LYS A 39 -9.28 -4.83 -15.37
C LYS A 39 -10.34 -5.52 -16.25
N SER A 40 -11.05 -6.51 -15.72
CA SER A 40 -12.04 -7.29 -16.45
C SER A 40 -13.46 -6.74 -16.26
N THR A 41 -13.80 -6.33 -15.04
CA THR A 41 -15.12 -5.81 -14.68
C THR A 41 -15.18 -4.29 -14.60
N GLU A 42 -14.01 -3.63 -14.59
CA GLU A 42 -13.86 -2.19 -14.32
C GLU A 42 -14.32 -1.76 -12.92
N GLU A 43 -14.59 -2.71 -12.02
CA GLU A 43 -14.93 -2.41 -10.62
C GLU A 43 -13.74 -1.79 -9.88
N GLU A 44 -14.02 -0.80 -9.04
CA GLU A 44 -13.01 -0.04 -8.31
C GLU A 44 -13.21 -0.07 -6.80
N TRP A 45 -12.10 -0.12 -6.08
CA TRP A 45 -12.06 0.02 -4.63
C TRP A 45 -11.06 1.10 -4.25
N HIS A 46 -11.49 2.02 -3.39
CA HIS A 46 -10.73 3.16 -2.92
C HIS A 46 -10.66 3.14 -1.39
N ALA A 47 -9.47 3.30 -0.84
CA ALA A 47 -9.26 3.36 0.61
C ALA A 47 -8.35 4.54 0.98
N GLN A 48 -8.74 5.25 2.06
CA GLN A 48 -7.95 6.31 2.67
C GLN A 48 -7.66 5.88 4.11
N LEU A 49 -6.38 5.72 4.43
CA LEU A 49 -5.93 5.09 5.67
C LEU A 49 -5.02 6.06 6.41
N SER A 50 -5.52 6.62 7.51
CA SER A 50 -4.73 7.52 8.35
C SER A 50 -3.63 6.77 9.10
N SER A 51 -2.60 7.50 9.54
CA SER A 51 -1.53 6.96 10.38
C SER A 51 -2.07 6.28 11.62
N ASP A 52 -3.01 6.91 12.31
CA ASP A 52 -3.59 6.39 13.56
C ASP A 52 -4.38 5.11 13.32
N TYR A 53 -5.13 5.05 12.21
CA TYR A 53 -5.87 3.86 11.83
C TYR A 53 -4.93 2.68 11.53
N ILE A 54 -3.88 2.89 10.74
CA ILE A 54 -2.90 1.84 10.41
C ILE A 54 -2.14 1.37 11.66
N GLU A 55 -1.70 2.30 12.50
CA GLU A 55 -0.98 1.98 13.73
C GLU A 55 -1.86 1.18 14.70
N GLU A 56 -3.13 1.54 14.84
CA GLU A 56 -4.07 0.79 15.65
C GLU A 56 -4.44 -0.57 15.04
N LEU A 57 -4.61 -0.64 13.71
CA LEU A 57 -4.84 -1.90 13.00
C LEU A 57 -3.70 -2.90 13.26
N THR A 58 -2.45 -2.45 13.12
CA THR A 58 -1.27 -3.32 13.32
C THR A 58 -1.05 -3.67 14.80
N ARG A 59 -1.50 -2.81 15.74
CA ARG A 59 -1.53 -3.13 17.17
C ARG A 59 -2.53 -4.24 17.46
N LYS A 60 -3.74 -4.15 16.91
CA LYS A 60 -4.82 -5.14 17.10
C LYS A 60 -4.48 -6.52 16.58
N THR A 61 -3.61 -6.61 15.56
CA THR A 61 -3.13 -7.90 15.04
C THR A 61 -1.92 -8.47 15.80
N GLY A 62 -1.42 -7.76 16.82
CA GLY A 62 -0.28 -8.19 17.63
C GLY A 62 1.09 -7.95 16.99
N SER A 63 1.16 -7.22 15.86
CA SER A 63 2.40 -6.94 15.13
C SER A 63 2.50 -5.46 14.77
N PHE A 64 2.55 -4.60 15.79
CA PHE A 64 2.61 -3.15 15.64
C PHE A 64 3.65 -2.71 14.60
N LYS A 65 3.26 -1.79 13.72
CA LYS A 65 4.13 -1.10 12.77
C LYS A 65 3.83 0.39 12.82
N ARG A 66 4.89 1.21 12.82
CA ARG A 66 4.76 2.64 12.55
C ARG A 66 4.23 2.85 11.15
N PHE A 67 3.42 3.89 10.95
CA PHE A 67 2.77 4.18 9.66
C PHE A 67 3.75 4.14 8.47
N GLN A 68 4.88 4.86 8.55
CA GLN A 68 5.87 4.94 7.47
C GLN A 68 6.50 3.57 7.14
N ILE A 69 6.73 2.73 8.15
CA ILE A 69 7.23 1.36 7.95
C ILE A 69 6.19 0.52 7.23
N PHE A 70 4.92 0.62 7.62
CA PHE A 70 3.83 -0.09 6.95
C PHE A 70 3.69 0.32 5.49
N VAL A 71 3.73 1.63 5.18
CA VAL A 71 3.66 2.15 3.81
C VAL A 71 4.80 1.58 2.97
N CYS A 72 6.04 1.63 3.47
CA CYS A 72 7.20 1.08 2.78
C CYS A 72 7.07 -0.44 2.54
N MET A 73 6.65 -1.20 3.56
CA MET A 73 6.39 -2.64 3.43
C MET A 73 5.35 -2.96 2.35
N LEU A 74 4.24 -2.23 2.35
CA LEU A 74 3.17 -2.43 1.38
C LEU A 74 3.65 -2.11 -0.05
N GLN A 75 4.29 -0.96 -0.23
CA GLN A 75 4.80 -0.54 -1.53
C GLN A 75 5.88 -1.50 -2.06
N ASN A 76 6.72 -2.03 -1.19
CA ASN A 76 7.68 -3.08 -1.54
C ASN A 76 6.97 -4.39 -1.94
N ALA A 77 5.95 -4.81 -1.20
CA ALA A 77 5.16 -5.99 -1.57
C ALA A 77 4.44 -5.81 -2.92
N LEU A 78 3.97 -4.60 -3.20
CA LEU A 78 3.37 -4.24 -4.49
C LEU A 78 4.39 -4.17 -5.63
N THR A 79 5.68 -3.91 -5.38
CA THR A 79 6.68 -3.84 -6.46
C THR A 79 7.42 -5.15 -6.67
N GLN A 80 7.52 -6.01 -5.65
CA GLN A 80 8.20 -7.31 -5.76
C GLN A 80 7.41 -8.32 -6.61
N VAL A 81 8.11 -9.02 -7.49
CA VAL A 81 7.59 -10.13 -8.30
C VAL A 81 8.05 -11.44 -7.63
N GLY A 82 7.20 -12.03 -6.79
CA GLY A 82 7.28 -13.46 -6.48
C GLY A 82 8.48 -13.98 -5.66
N HIS A 83 8.90 -13.34 -4.56
CA HIS A 83 9.47 -14.02 -3.38
C HIS A 83 9.62 -13.02 -2.23
N VAL A 84 8.82 -13.16 -1.17
CA VAL A 84 8.90 -12.26 -0.01
C VAL A 84 10.09 -12.69 0.85
N HIS A 85 11.26 -12.08 0.62
CA HIS A 85 12.29 -12.02 1.66
C HIS A 85 12.24 -10.62 2.26
N LEU A 86 11.50 -10.49 3.36
CA LEU A 86 11.47 -9.30 4.21
C LEU A 86 12.84 -9.16 4.87
N HIS A 87 13.80 -8.60 4.14
CA HIS A 87 14.99 -8.05 4.76
C HIS A 87 15.21 -6.64 4.22
N LEU A 88 15.40 -5.73 5.17
CA LEU A 88 15.82 -4.34 5.00
C LEU A 88 14.68 -3.33 4.81
N CYS A 89 13.95 -3.10 5.90
CA CYS A 89 13.73 -1.75 6.39
C CYS A 89 14.22 -1.72 7.85
N PHE A 90 15.55 -1.68 8.02
CA PHE A 90 16.19 -1.25 9.27
C PHE A 90 16.68 0.19 9.05
#